data_AF-A0A818J2Y0-F1
#
_entry.id   AF-A0A818J2Y0-F1
#
_cell.length_a   1.000
_cell.length_b   1.000
_cell.length_c   1.000
_cell.angle_alpha   90.00
_cell.angle_beta   90.00
_cell.angle_gamma   90.00
#
_symmetry.space_group_name_H-M   'P 1'
#
loop_
_entity.id
_entity.type
_entity.pdbx_description
1 polymer ?
#
loop_
_entity_poly.entity_id
_entity_poly.type
_entity_poly.pdbx_seq_one_letter_code
_entity_poly.pdbx_strand_id
1 'polypeptide(L)'
;MKGYGSAVDIPTAIFYKELHQAFPKAKFILTVRDSDEKWYEIFKNTIGPVFTDIFYFIAVYPMRNWRLQCIFTRKLIKKWIHDYGEAGPKIHGLHNAQVIKEFKKELLIFNVKEGWKPLCQFLDVPIPKDIPFPNVNDAKHMTRRIFAIKAIGWIAWTLIIVVIAVGIKFISGFVDFT
;
A
#
# COMPACT_ATOMS: atom_id res chain seq x y z
N MET A 1 12.37 14.50 4.47
CA MET A 1 12.47 13.61 3.29
C MET A 1 13.61 14.11 2.43
N LYS A 2 14.82 13.54 2.56
CA LYS A 2 15.99 14.04 1.81
C LYS A 2 15.90 13.53 0.36
N GLY A 3 15.92 14.44 -0.61
CA GLY A 3 15.93 14.09 -2.04
C GLY A 3 14.56 13.84 -2.69
N TYR A 4 13.45 14.04 -1.98
CA TYR A 4 12.10 13.88 -2.52
C TYR A 4 11.32 15.20 -2.45
N GLY A 5 10.61 15.54 -3.54
CA GLY A 5 9.77 16.74 -3.62
C GLY A 5 8.31 16.54 -3.17
N SER A 6 7.88 15.28 -3.00
CA SER A 6 6.53 14.92 -2.57
C SER A 6 6.52 13.52 -1.94
N ALA A 7 5.42 13.20 -1.25
CA ALA A 7 5.15 11.86 -0.73
C ALA A 7 3.65 11.54 -0.85
N VAL A 8 3.37 10.29 -1.18
CA VAL A 8 2.01 9.76 -1.36
C VAL A 8 1.95 8.33 -0.83
N ASP A 9 0.73 7.83 -0.64
CA ASP A 9 0.44 6.45 -0.24
C ASP A 9 1.04 6.05 1.13
N ILE A 10 0.75 4.83 1.56
CA ILE A 10 1.27 4.21 2.77
C ILE A 10 2.79 4.00 2.62
N PRO A 11 3.61 4.38 3.63
CA PRO A 11 3.20 4.77 4.98
C PRO A 11 2.82 6.25 5.15
N THR A 12 3.24 7.13 4.24
CA THR A 12 3.21 8.59 4.47
C THR A 12 1.80 9.15 4.74
N ALA A 13 0.78 8.63 4.07
CA ALA A 13 -0.62 9.04 4.27
C ALA A 13 -1.14 8.79 5.70
N ILE A 14 -0.55 7.84 6.45
CA ILE A 14 -0.95 7.55 7.84
C ILE A 14 -0.33 8.58 8.81
N PHE A 15 0.82 9.14 8.48
CA PHE A 15 1.58 10.06 9.34
C PHE A 15 1.40 11.53 8.91
N TYR A 16 0.24 11.88 8.34
CA TYR A 16 0.01 13.23 7.80
C TYR A 16 0.12 14.33 8.87
N LYS A 17 -0.19 14.04 10.14
CA LYS A 17 -0.09 14.99 11.25
C LYS A 17 1.37 15.33 11.55
N GLU A 18 2.19 14.29 11.69
CA GLU A 18 3.62 14.41 11.93
C GLU A 18 4.32 15.07 10.74
N LEU A 19 3.88 14.75 9.51
CA LEU A 19 4.38 15.41 8.30
C LEU A 19 3.98 16.89 8.24
N HIS A 20 2.76 17.24 8.64
CA HIS A 20 2.33 18.64 8.70
C HIS A 20 3.17 19.44 9.70
N GLN A 21 3.47 18.86 10.86
CA GLN A 21 4.33 19.46 11.86
C GLN A 21 5.79 19.58 11.40
N ALA A 22 6.33 18.54 10.76
CA ALA A 22 7.73 18.50 10.31
C ALA A 22 7.99 19.36 9.07
N PHE A 23 6.97 19.57 8.23
CA PHE A 23 7.07 20.32 6.97
C PHE A 23 5.99 21.42 6.91
N PRO A 24 6.11 22.49 7.72
CA PRO A 24 5.06 23.51 7.84
C PRO A 24 4.86 24.37 6.59
N LYS A 25 5.78 24.30 5.61
CA LYS A 25 5.68 24.98 4.31
C LYS A 25 5.15 24.06 3.19
N ALA A 26 4.93 22.77 3.48
CA ALA A 26 4.46 21.83 2.48
C ALA A 26 2.95 22.01 2.27
N LYS A 27 2.54 22.05 1.00
CA LYS A 27 1.12 22.00 0.62
C LYS A 27 0.60 20.56 0.76
N PHE A 28 -0.60 20.39 1.31
CA PHE A 28 -1.22 19.07 1.48
C PHE A 28 -2.37 18.87 0.49
N ILE A 29 -2.48 17.64 -0.03
CA ILE A 29 -3.53 17.23 -0.97
C ILE A 29 -4.20 15.99 -0.39
N LEU A 30 -5.51 16.07 -0.18
CA LEU A 30 -6.35 14.93 0.17
C LEU A 30 -7.08 14.45 -1.09
N THR A 31 -6.66 13.30 -1.61
CA THR A 31 -7.37 12.69 -2.74
C THR A 31 -8.62 11.97 -2.26
N VAL A 32 -9.79 12.35 -2.79
CA VAL A 32 -11.09 11.76 -2.42
C VAL A 32 -11.68 10.93 -3.55
N ARG A 33 -12.68 10.11 -3.21
CA ARG A 33 -13.49 9.31 -4.14
C ARG A 33 -14.96 9.61 -3.91
N ASP A 34 -15.79 9.34 -4.91
CA ASP A 34 -17.23 9.61 -4.84
C ASP A 34 -17.98 8.70 -3.86
N SER A 35 -17.40 7.55 -3.49
CA SER A 35 -18.00 6.60 -2.54
C SER A 35 -16.94 5.88 -1.73
N ASP A 36 -17.12 5.91 -0.42
CA ASP A 36 -16.29 5.22 0.57
C ASP A 36 -16.44 3.71 0.43
N GLU A 37 -17.65 3.22 0.15
CA GLU A 37 -17.95 1.82 -0.07
C GLU A 37 -17.23 1.27 -1.27
N LYS A 38 -17.31 1.96 -2.42
CA LYS A 38 -16.61 1.55 -3.65
C LYS A 38 -15.11 1.60 -3.47
N TRP A 39 -14.60 2.62 -2.79
CA TRP A 39 -13.17 2.69 -2.47
C TRP A 39 -12.74 1.50 -1.62
N TYR A 40 -13.49 1.18 -0.57
CA TYR A 40 -13.18 0.10 0.36
C TYR A 40 -13.28 -1.27 -0.31
N GLU A 41 -14.27 -1.49 -1.16
CA GLU A 41 -14.41 -2.71 -1.94
C GLU A 41 -13.18 -2.93 -2.84
N ILE A 42 -12.77 -1.89 -3.58
CA ILE A 42 -11.57 -1.95 -4.42
C ILE A 42 -10.32 -2.21 -3.56
N PHE A 43 -10.15 -1.49 -2.45
CA PHE A 43 -9.04 -1.68 -1.52
C PHE A 43 -8.97 -3.13 -1.04
N LYS A 44 -10.08 -3.66 -0.53
CA LYS A 44 -10.20 -5.03 0.01
C LYS A 44 -9.88 -6.08 -1.05
N ASN A 45 -10.38 -5.92 -2.27
CA ASN A 45 -10.25 -6.91 -3.33
C ASN A 45 -8.92 -6.86 -4.07
N THR A 46 -8.25 -5.70 -4.06
CA THR A 46 -6.95 -5.53 -4.71
C THR A 46 -5.84 -5.73 -3.70
N ILE A 47 -5.53 -4.74 -2.87
CA ILE A 47 -4.35 -4.73 -2.00
C ILE A 47 -4.61 -5.31 -0.61
N GLY A 48 -5.86 -5.45 -0.19
CA GLY A 48 -6.28 -6.04 1.08
C GLY A 48 -5.54 -7.33 1.48
N PRO A 49 -5.30 -8.31 0.57
CA PRO A 49 -4.58 -9.53 0.90
C PRO A 49 -3.16 -9.29 1.46
N VAL A 50 -2.47 -8.23 1.01
CA VAL A 50 -1.14 -7.88 1.52
C VAL A 50 -1.19 -7.53 3.02
N PHE A 51 -2.32 -6.99 3.47
CA PHE A 51 -2.55 -6.53 4.85
C PHE A 51 -3.15 -7.61 5.74
N THR A 52 -4.05 -8.46 5.25
CA THR A 52 -4.86 -9.32 6.13
C THR A 52 -4.83 -10.80 5.76
N ASP A 53 -4.56 -11.18 4.51
CA ASP A 53 -4.63 -12.57 4.06
C ASP A 53 -3.43 -13.38 4.56
N ILE A 54 -3.69 -14.37 5.41
CA ILE A 54 -2.68 -15.28 5.95
C ILE A 54 -2.04 -16.14 4.86
N PHE A 55 -2.77 -16.54 3.82
CA PHE A 55 -2.24 -17.34 2.72
C PHE A 55 -1.30 -16.53 1.83
N TYR A 56 -1.59 -15.24 1.64
CA TYR A 56 -0.62 -14.33 1.01
C TYR A 56 0.66 -14.26 1.83
N PHE A 57 0.55 -14.07 3.16
CA PHE A 57 1.71 -14.00 4.05
C PHE A 57 2.56 -15.29 4.04
N ILE A 58 1.91 -16.46 4.10
CA ILE A 58 2.59 -17.75 3.99
C ILE A 58 3.30 -17.86 2.65
N ALA A 59 2.60 -17.59 1.55
CA ALA A 59 3.20 -17.66 0.21
C ALA A 59 4.46 -16.79 0.10
N VAL A 60 4.45 -15.58 0.67
CA VAL A 60 5.59 -14.66 0.55
C VAL A 60 6.67 -14.81 1.62
N TYR A 61 6.46 -15.66 2.63
CA TYR A 61 7.37 -15.83 3.75
C TYR A 61 8.85 -16.13 3.38
N PRO A 62 9.16 -16.99 2.38
CA PRO A 62 10.56 -17.27 2.03
C PRO A 62 11.25 -16.08 1.34
N MET A 63 10.50 -15.08 0.89
CA MET A 63 11.02 -13.94 0.14
C MET A 63 11.14 -12.73 1.07
N ARG A 64 12.36 -12.49 1.55
CA ARG A 64 12.67 -11.50 2.61
C ARG A 64 11.95 -10.16 2.41
N ASN A 65 12.05 -9.56 1.23
CA ASN A 65 11.51 -8.22 0.98
C ASN A 65 9.98 -8.19 1.04
N TRP A 66 9.29 -9.17 0.45
CA TRP A 66 7.83 -9.26 0.51
C TRP A 66 7.32 -9.68 1.89
N ARG A 67 8.05 -10.55 2.60
CA ARG A 67 7.77 -10.85 4.01
C ARG A 67 7.85 -9.60 4.88
N LEU A 68 8.91 -8.81 4.76
CA LEU A 68 9.10 -7.58 5.52
C LEU A 68 8.04 -6.53 5.15
N GLN A 69 7.71 -6.41 3.87
CA GLN A 69 6.62 -5.56 3.41
C GLN A 69 5.29 -5.95 4.09
N CYS A 70 4.92 -7.23 4.10
CA CYS A 70 3.72 -7.71 4.78
C CYS A 70 3.72 -7.40 6.28
N ILE A 71 4.84 -7.63 6.98
CA ILE A 71 4.94 -7.34 8.42
C ILE A 71 4.72 -5.84 8.66
N PHE A 72 5.33 -4.99 7.83
CA PHE A 72 5.22 -3.55 7.93
C PHE A 72 3.79 -3.07 7.64
N THR A 73 3.19 -3.47 6.52
CA THR A 73 1.82 -3.09 6.16
C THR A 73 0.79 -3.60 7.16
N ARG A 74 0.97 -4.79 7.72
CA ARG A 74 0.14 -5.35 8.82
C ARG A 74 0.18 -4.50 10.09
N LYS A 75 1.33 -3.91 10.43
CA LYS A 75 1.42 -2.97 11.56
C LYS A 75 0.71 -1.66 11.25
N LEU A 76 0.85 -1.16 10.03
CA LEU A 76 0.22 0.08 9.59
C LEU A 76 -1.31 -0.02 9.55
N ILE A 77 -1.88 -1.10 9.01
CA ILE A 77 -3.34 -1.27 9.00
C ILE A 77 -3.90 -1.40 10.42
N LYS A 78 -3.19 -2.07 11.33
CA LYS A 78 -3.58 -2.15 12.74
C LYS A 78 -3.57 -0.78 13.42
N LYS A 79 -2.54 0.02 13.18
CA LYS A 79 -2.50 1.42 13.64
C LYS A 79 -3.66 2.22 13.06
N TRP A 80 -3.90 2.10 11.75
CA TRP A 80 -4.96 2.84 11.08
C TRP A 80 -6.35 2.50 11.65
N ILE A 81 -6.65 1.21 11.82
CA ILE A 81 -7.88 0.75 12.47
C ILE A 81 -7.98 1.27 13.91
N HIS A 82 -6.88 1.23 14.66
CA HIS A 82 -6.84 1.73 16.04
C HIS A 82 -7.11 3.24 16.11
N ASP A 83 -6.49 4.04 15.23
CA ASP A 83 -6.65 5.50 15.22
C ASP A 83 -8.09 5.95 14.92
N TYR A 84 -8.85 5.14 14.17
CA TYR A 84 -10.21 5.46 13.75
C TYR A 84 -11.31 4.63 14.44
N GLY A 85 -10.96 3.56 15.15
CA GLY A 85 -11.92 2.66 15.79
C GLY A 85 -12.81 1.89 14.80
N GLU A 86 -12.39 1.76 13.55
CA GLU A 86 -13.19 1.20 12.45
C GLU A 86 -12.30 0.37 11.52
N ALA A 87 -12.82 -0.73 10.98
CA ALA A 87 -12.11 -1.60 10.04
C ALA A 87 -12.84 -1.79 8.70
N GLY A 88 -14.09 -1.33 8.61
CA GLY A 88 -14.94 -1.43 7.44
C GLY A 88 -14.95 -0.17 6.56
N PRO A 89 -15.90 -0.07 5.61
CA PRO A 89 -15.97 1.00 4.61
C PRO A 89 -15.90 2.42 5.17
N LYS A 90 -16.46 2.64 6.36
CA LYS A 90 -16.51 3.95 7.01
C LYS A 90 -15.13 4.52 7.36
N ILE A 91 -14.08 3.68 7.43
CA ILE A 91 -12.73 4.15 7.77
C ILE A 91 -12.23 5.24 6.81
N HIS A 92 -12.60 5.16 5.53
CA HIS A 92 -12.20 6.14 4.52
C HIS A 92 -12.81 7.51 4.80
N GLY A 93 -14.12 7.58 5.03
CA GLY A 93 -14.82 8.81 5.40
C GLY A 93 -14.32 9.41 6.71
N LEU A 94 -14.08 8.56 7.73
CA LEU A 94 -13.51 8.99 9.02
C LEU A 94 -12.11 9.57 8.86
N HIS A 95 -11.26 8.94 8.05
CA HIS A 95 -9.93 9.45 7.73
C HIS A 95 -10.02 10.82 7.05
N ASN A 96 -10.84 10.95 6.00
CA ASN A 96 -11.00 12.18 5.25
C ASN A 96 -11.52 13.33 6.13
N ALA A 97 -12.55 13.06 6.95
CA ALA A 97 -13.10 14.05 7.88
C ALA A 97 -12.06 14.51 8.91
N GLN A 98 -11.26 13.60 9.44
CA GLN A 98 -10.19 13.93 10.39
C GLN A 98 -9.08 14.75 9.73
N VAL A 99 -8.68 14.42 8.50
CA VAL A 99 -7.70 15.21 7.73
C VAL A 99 -8.24 16.63 7.53
N ILE A 100 -9.46 16.79 7.00
CA ILE A 100 -10.06 18.11 6.77
C ILE A 100 -10.13 18.94 8.07
N LYS A 101 -10.47 18.29 9.19
CA LYS A 101 -10.51 18.95 10.50
C LYS A 101 -9.14 19.45 10.98
N GLU A 102 -8.07 18.71 10.68
CA GLU A 102 -6.71 19.02 11.11
C GLU A 102 -6.11 20.20 10.31
N PHE A 103 -6.36 20.27 9.00
CA PHE A 103 -5.78 21.29 8.13
C PHE A 103 -6.67 22.53 8.01
N LYS A 104 -6.23 23.65 8.59
CA LYS A 104 -7.05 24.89 8.65
C LYS A 104 -6.89 25.84 7.45
N LYS A 105 -5.78 25.82 6.71
CA LYS A 105 -5.54 26.82 5.63
C LYS A 105 -4.79 26.36 4.37
N GLU A 106 -4.32 25.11 4.27
CA GLU A 106 -3.46 24.68 3.15
C GLU A 106 -3.73 23.23 2.71
N LEU A 107 -5.00 22.93 2.42
CA LEU A 107 -5.44 21.61 1.96
C LEU A 107 -6.21 21.74 0.64
N LEU A 108 -5.77 20.99 -0.38
CA LEU A 108 -6.57 20.73 -1.56
C LEU A 108 -7.33 19.41 -1.37
N ILE A 109 -8.67 19.48 -1.35
CA ILE A 109 -9.51 18.29 -1.50
C ILE A 109 -9.65 18.05 -3.00
N PHE A 110 -9.15 16.91 -3.48
CA PHE A 110 -8.96 16.66 -4.91
C PHE A 110 -9.58 15.33 -5.34
N ASN A 111 -10.53 15.37 -6.27
CA ASN A 111 -10.97 14.19 -6.99
C ASN A 111 -10.15 14.07 -8.28
N VAL A 112 -9.49 12.93 -8.47
CA VAL A 112 -8.60 12.69 -9.63
C VAL A 112 -9.29 12.88 -10.99
N LYS A 113 -10.63 12.81 -11.03
CA LYS A 113 -11.44 13.09 -12.23
C LYS A 113 -11.39 14.54 -12.68
N GLU A 114 -11.01 15.47 -11.80
CA GLU A 114 -10.91 16.90 -12.11
C GLU A 114 -9.64 17.24 -12.94
N GLY A 115 -8.70 16.31 -13.04
CA GLY A 115 -7.50 16.45 -13.88
C GLY A 115 -6.49 17.48 -13.38
N TRP A 116 -5.72 18.05 -14.32
CA TRP A 116 -4.58 18.92 -13.98
C TRP A 116 -4.96 20.25 -13.34
N LYS A 117 -6.09 20.84 -13.75
CA LYS A 117 -6.41 22.24 -13.47
C LYS A 117 -6.38 22.59 -11.97
N PRO A 118 -7.15 21.93 -11.07
CA PRO A 118 -7.14 22.29 -9.65
C PRO A 118 -5.80 22.00 -8.98
N LEU A 119 -5.11 20.93 -9.39
CA LEU A 119 -3.81 20.54 -8.85
C LEU A 119 -2.73 21.57 -9.19
N CYS A 120 -2.61 21.94 -10.46
CA CYS A 120 -1.64 22.92 -10.95
C CYS A 120 -1.89 24.31 -10.34
N GLN A 121 -3.17 24.73 -10.24
CA GLN A 121 -3.53 25.99 -9.59
C GLN A 121 -3.16 25.99 -8.10
N PHE A 122 -3.45 24.91 -7.37
CA PHE A 122 -3.09 24.81 -5.96
C PHE A 122 -1.58 24.81 -5.76
N LEU A 123 -0.82 24.16 -6.64
CA LEU A 123 0.63 24.09 -6.57
C LEU A 123 1.33 25.35 -7.10
N ASP A 124 0.62 26.25 -7.78
CA ASP A 124 1.15 27.45 -8.45
C ASP A 124 2.16 27.11 -9.56
N VAL A 125 1.77 26.18 -10.44
CA VAL A 125 2.58 25.71 -11.58
C VAL A 125 1.73 25.67 -12.86
N PRO A 126 2.33 25.80 -14.05
CA PRO A 126 1.59 25.71 -15.31
C PRO A 126 1.00 24.32 -15.55
N ILE A 127 -0.16 24.27 -16.22
CA ILE A 127 -0.76 23.02 -16.69
C ILE A 127 0.11 22.45 -17.83
N PRO A 128 0.49 21.15 -17.79
CA PRO A 128 1.19 20.51 -18.91
C PRO A 128 0.33 20.51 -20.18
N LYS A 129 0.90 20.96 -21.32
CA LYS A 129 0.15 21.16 -22.58
C LYS A 129 -0.21 19.86 -23.30
N ASP A 130 0.70 18.89 -23.32
CA ASP A 130 0.60 17.69 -24.16
C ASP A 130 0.64 16.38 -23.36
N ILE A 131 0.43 16.45 -22.04
CA ILE A 131 0.48 15.30 -21.14
C ILE A 131 -0.90 15.08 -20.54
N PRO A 132 -1.62 13.98 -20.87
CA PRO A 132 -2.90 13.70 -20.26
C PRO A 132 -2.76 13.46 -18.76
N PHE A 133 -3.81 13.75 -17.99
CA PHE A 133 -3.79 13.43 -16.57
C PHE A 133 -3.66 11.90 -16.40
N PRO A 134 -2.69 11.43 -15.59
CA PRO A 134 -2.37 10.00 -15.54
C PRO A 134 -3.54 9.17 -15.00
N ASN A 135 -3.88 8.12 -15.75
CA ASN A 135 -4.80 7.07 -15.31
C ASN A 135 -4.03 5.74 -15.31
N VAL A 136 -3.42 5.44 -14.16
CA VAL A 136 -2.57 4.28 -13.92
C VAL A 136 -3.04 3.56 -12.66
N ASN A 137 -2.53 2.35 -12.41
CA ASN A 137 -2.88 1.51 -11.25
C ASN A 137 -4.35 1.07 -11.23
N ASP A 138 -4.84 0.52 -12.33
CA ASP A 138 -6.15 -0.13 -12.35
C ASP A 138 -6.17 -1.41 -11.47
N ALA A 139 -7.37 -1.75 -11.00
CA ALA A 139 -7.57 -2.89 -10.11
C ALA A 139 -7.13 -4.23 -10.73
N LYS A 140 -7.33 -4.41 -12.04
CA LYS A 140 -7.01 -5.65 -12.76
C LYS A 140 -5.50 -5.89 -12.78
N HIS A 141 -4.72 -4.84 -13.01
CA HIS A 141 -3.27 -4.87 -12.96
C HIS A 141 -2.78 -5.25 -11.56
N MET A 142 -3.36 -4.67 -10.51
CA MET A 142 -3.00 -4.99 -9.12
C MET A 142 -3.32 -6.43 -8.75
N THR A 143 -4.51 -6.93 -9.11
CA THR A 143 -4.89 -8.33 -8.86
C THR A 143 -3.95 -9.30 -9.57
N ARG A 144 -3.56 -9.04 -10.82
CA ARG A 144 -2.59 -9.84 -11.56
C ARG A 144 -1.21 -9.86 -10.89
N ARG A 145 -0.74 -8.71 -10.41
CA ARG A 145 0.55 -8.62 -9.69
C ARG A 145 0.55 -9.44 -8.42
N ILE A 146 -0.53 -9.37 -7.63
CA ILE A 146 -0.66 -10.13 -6.38
C ILE A 146 -0.70 -11.63 -6.67
N PHE A 147 -1.41 -12.05 -7.72
CA PHE A 147 -1.40 -13.44 -8.16
C PHE A 147 0.01 -13.92 -8.53
N ALA A 148 0.74 -13.15 -9.33
CA ALA A 148 2.11 -13.49 -9.73
C ALA A 148 3.06 -13.60 -8.52
N ILE A 149 2.96 -12.68 -7.56
CA ILE A 149 3.76 -12.71 -6.32
C ILE A 149 3.48 -13.99 -5.52
N LYS A 150 2.20 -14.37 -5.37
CA LYS A 150 1.83 -15.64 -4.70
C LYS A 150 2.44 -16.84 -5.42
N ALA A 151 2.37 -16.88 -6.76
CA ALA A 151 2.91 -17.98 -7.55
C ALA A 151 4.44 -18.11 -7.37
N ILE A 152 5.18 -16.99 -7.44
CA ILE A 152 6.63 -16.96 -7.20
C ILE A 152 6.94 -17.47 -5.78
N GLY A 153 6.13 -17.10 -4.80
CA GLY A 153 6.30 -17.57 -3.43
C GLY A 153 6.09 -19.06 -3.24
N TRP A 154 5.07 -19.63 -3.89
CA TRP A 154 4.87 -21.07 -3.89
C TRP A 154 6.01 -21.82 -4.58
N ILE A 155 6.54 -21.29 -5.68
CA ILE A 155 7.73 -21.86 -6.33
C ILE A 155 8.93 -21.84 -5.36
N ALA A 156 9.16 -20.74 -4.65
CA ALA A 156 10.24 -20.65 -3.66
C ALA A 156 10.08 -21.69 -2.54
N TRP A 157 8.86 -21.89 -2.02
CA TRP A 157 8.58 -22.95 -1.06
C TRP A 157 8.87 -24.34 -1.61
N THR A 158 8.43 -24.64 -2.84
CA THR A 158 8.70 -25.92 -3.49
C THR A 158 10.19 -26.19 -3.59
N LEU A 159 10.99 -25.20 -4.02
CA LEU A 159 12.45 -25.34 -4.10
C LEU A 159 13.08 -25.61 -2.73
N ILE A 160 12.65 -24.89 -1.68
CA ILE A 160 13.14 -25.11 -0.31
C ILE A 160 12.83 -26.53 0.17
N ILE A 161 11.59 -27.00 -0.02
CA ILE A 161 11.15 -28.34 0.38
C ILE A 161 11.96 -29.42 -0.37
N VAL A 162 12.18 -29.24 -1.67
CA VAL A 162 12.97 -30.17 -2.49
C VAL A 162 14.42 -30.22 -1.99
N VAL A 163 15.06 -29.09 -1.72
CA VAL A 163 16.44 -29.04 -1.19
C VAL A 163 16.53 -29.74 0.16
N ILE A 164 15.57 -29.50 1.07
CA ILE A 164 15.52 -30.17 2.38
C ILE A 164 15.34 -31.67 2.20
N ALA A 165 14.43 -32.12 1.34
CA ALA A 165 14.17 -33.54 1.11
C ALA A 165 15.40 -34.26 0.51
N VAL A 166 16.10 -33.64 -0.44
CA VAL A 166 17.34 -34.16 -1.01
C VAL A 166 18.44 -34.23 0.06
N GLY A 167 18.57 -33.19 0.88
CA GLY A 167 19.53 -33.17 1.98
C GLY A 167 19.28 -34.27 3.02
N ILE A 168 18.02 -34.49 3.42
CA ILE A 168 17.62 -35.58 4.32
C ILE A 168 18.00 -36.93 3.71
N LYS A 169 17.67 -37.17 2.45
CA LYS A 169 17.98 -38.42 1.76
C LYS A 169 19.49 -38.66 1.65
N PHE A 170 20.27 -37.61 1.39
CA PHE A 170 21.72 -37.69 1.36
C PHE A 170 22.28 -38.08 2.73
N ILE A 171 21.82 -37.44 3.82
CA ILE A 171 22.27 -37.74 5.19
C ILE A 171 21.86 -39.15 5.62
N SER A 172 20.61 -39.57 5.38
CA SER A 172 20.15 -40.92 5.75
C SER A 172 20.96 -42.00 5.03
N GLY A 173 21.29 -41.76 3.76
CA GLY A 173 22.15 -42.65 2.98
C GLY A 173 23.59 -42.75 3.48
N PHE A 174 24.07 -41.88 4.37
CA PHE A 174 25.38 -42.04 5.04
C PHE A 174 25.27 -42.79 6.37
N VAL A 175 24.15 -42.63 7.08
CA VAL A 175 23.90 -43.33 8.36
C VAL A 175 23.75 -44.83 8.14
N ASP A 176 23.23 -45.26 6.99
CA ASP A 176 23.11 -46.68 6.65
C ASP A 176 24.45 -47.39 6.32
N PHE A 177 25.58 -46.66 6.27
CA PHE A 177 26.93 -47.23 6.02
C PHE A 177 27.88 -47.16 7.24
N THR A 178 27.43 -46.71 8.40
CA THR A 178 28.18 -46.70 9.68
C THR A 178 27.54 -47.61 10.71
#